data_AF-A0AAW8NGB1-F1
#
_entry.id   AF-A0AAW8NGB1-F1
#
_cell.length_a   1.000
_cell.length_b   1.000
_cell.length_c   1.000
_cell.angle_alpha   90.00
_cell.angle_beta   90.00
_cell.angle_gamma   90.00
#
_symmetry.space_group_name_H-M   'P 1'
#
loop_
_entity.id
_entity.type
_entity.pdbx_description
1 polymer ?
#
loop_
_entity_poly.entity_id
_entity_poly.type
_entity_poly.pdbx_seq_one_letter_code
_entity_poly.pdbx_strand_id
1 'polypeptide(L)'
;MDWIQFLTRVVTYVVAVAADGVGPDWIQAITSVPTLLAAIAAGLFAGKAAVYTKHQAQASNRQVEIALEALEITRTQAASAEEHANRQVEEAQDTYRRYEESKLDALMPVVLATARRPGSWFIETNEVWESGEWPPFWEPFTRIKDFDESQNYRVRFRISIKVELENVSNKIARIDIVDNSSGEVDVRGGEAIIVPPGQVRAFTWTRTFTPVILATQDEIDDPKNWLFSLTLWVRDLGMNVRDVYKFNSDLRFFSRDGSRLVVRPEPAFSWTENVAQPLQQRAYERLEANAATTLHLSGSGGVTRTGE
;
A
#
# COMPACT_ATOMS: atom_id res chain seq x y z
N MET A 1 -50.80 39.86 -54.65
CA MET A 1 -51.18 40.88 -55.64
C MET A 1 -49.93 41.18 -56.44
N ASP A 2 -49.93 40.83 -57.73
CA ASP A 2 -48.72 40.70 -58.52
C ASP A 2 -48.07 42.08 -58.76
N TRP A 3 -46.83 42.27 -58.31
CA TRP A 3 -46.16 43.58 -58.32
C TRP A 3 -46.00 44.12 -59.75
N ILE A 4 -45.95 43.22 -60.73
CA ILE A 4 -45.95 43.52 -62.15
C ILE A 4 -47.27 44.18 -62.56
N GLN A 5 -48.42 43.71 -62.07
CA GLN A 5 -49.72 44.34 -62.36
C GLN A 5 -49.87 45.72 -61.72
N PHE A 6 -49.29 45.93 -60.53
CA PHE A 6 -49.26 47.25 -59.89
C PHE A 6 -48.38 48.24 -60.68
N LEU A 7 -47.17 47.82 -61.06
CA LEU A 7 -46.28 48.63 -61.89
C LEU A 7 -46.87 48.95 -63.26
N THR A 8 -47.53 47.97 -63.89
CA THR A 8 -48.18 48.18 -65.18
C THR A 8 -49.27 49.25 -65.06
N ARG A 9 -50.11 49.19 -64.03
CA ARG A 9 -51.17 50.19 -63.79
C ARG A 9 -50.63 51.58 -63.48
N VAL A 10 -49.55 51.67 -62.68
CA VAL A 10 -48.91 52.96 -62.37
C VAL A 10 -48.29 53.57 -63.63
N VAL A 11 -47.61 52.78 -64.45
CA VAL A 11 -47.04 53.24 -65.73
C VAL A 11 -48.14 53.65 -66.69
N THR A 12 -49.22 52.88 -66.83
CA THR A 12 -50.36 53.24 -67.69
C THR A 12 -51.02 54.54 -67.22
N TYR A 13 -51.17 54.74 -65.90
CA TYR A 13 -51.77 55.96 -65.35
C TYR A 13 -50.87 57.19 -65.55
N VAL A 14 -49.56 57.07 -65.37
CA VAL A 14 -48.60 58.17 -65.57
C VAL A 14 -48.46 58.53 -67.05
N VAL A 15 -48.48 57.54 -67.95
CA VAL A 15 -48.49 57.78 -69.41
C VAL A 15 -49.79 58.46 -69.86
N ALA A 16 -50.93 58.08 -69.27
CA ALA A 16 -52.22 58.72 -69.58
C ALA A 16 -52.28 60.18 -69.08
N VAL A 17 -51.75 60.47 -67.89
CA VAL A 17 -51.71 61.84 -67.34
C VAL A 17 -50.72 62.74 -68.10
N ALA A 18 -49.65 62.19 -68.67
CA ALA A 18 -48.70 62.93 -69.51
C ALA A 18 -49.24 63.25 -70.92
N ALA A 19 -50.26 62.52 -71.40
CA ALA A 19 -50.80 62.69 -72.75
C ALA A 19 -51.81 63.84 -72.88
N ASP A 20 -52.50 64.22 -71.79
CA ASP A 20 -53.59 65.22 -71.81
C ASP A 20 -53.20 66.62 -71.30
N GLY A 21 -51.93 66.86 -70.96
CA GLY A 21 -51.46 68.14 -70.40
C GLY A 21 -50.35 68.80 -71.21
N VAL A 22 -50.68 69.77 -72.06
CA VAL A 22 -49.71 70.64 -72.75
C VAL A 22 -49.10 71.63 -71.74
N GLY A 23 -47.87 71.39 -71.30
CA GLY A 23 -47.02 72.31 -70.53
C GLY A 23 -45.60 71.74 -70.31
N PRO A 24 -44.55 72.56 -70.09
CA PRO A 24 -43.15 72.15 -70.23
C PRO A 24 -42.58 71.25 -69.10
N ASP A 25 -43.32 71.04 -68.01
CA ASP A 25 -42.82 70.41 -66.78
C ASP A 25 -42.90 68.87 -66.76
N TRP A 26 -43.40 68.25 -67.82
CA TRP A 26 -43.55 66.78 -67.91
C TRP A 26 -42.21 66.01 -67.89
N ILE A 27 -41.12 66.65 -68.33
CA ILE A 27 -39.80 66.01 -68.42
C ILE A 27 -39.19 65.76 -67.02
N GLN A 28 -39.45 66.63 -66.04
CA GLN A 28 -38.99 66.43 -64.64
C GLN A 28 -39.83 65.39 -63.89
N ALA A 29 -41.12 65.26 -64.22
CA ALA A 29 -41.99 64.23 -63.68
C ALA A 29 -41.60 62.82 -64.17
N ILE A 30 -41.19 62.68 -65.43
CA ILE A 30 -40.79 61.38 -66.00
C ILE A 30 -39.40 60.95 -65.52
N THR A 31 -38.49 61.87 -65.24
CA THR A 31 -37.12 61.52 -64.80
C THR A 31 -37.01 61.19 -63.30
N SER A 32 -37.97 61.59 -62.47
CA SER A 32 -37.98 61.29 -61.03
C SER A 32 -38.58 59.91 -60.68
N VAL A 33 -39.46 59.38 -61.53
CA VAL A 33 -40.12 58.07 -61.34
C VAL A 33 -39.14 56.88 -61.40
N PRO A 34 -38.20 56.78 -62.36
CA PRO A 34 -37.21 55.71 -62.39
C PRO A 34 -36.29 55.73 -61.17
N THR A 35 -35.93 56.92 -60.68
CA THR A 35 -35.05 57.13 -59.53
C THR A 35 -35.73 56.70 -58.23
N LEU A 36 -37.01 56.99 -58.08
CA LEU A 36 -37.83 56.51 -56.96
C LEU A 36 -37.97 54.98 -56.99
N LEU A 37 -38.24 54.40 -58.16
CA LEU A 37 -38.34 52.95 -58.33
C LEU A 37 -37.00 52.24 -58.05
N ALA A 38 -35.87 52.82 -58.47
CA ALA A 38 -34.55 52.32 -58.17
C ALA A 38 -34.22 52.39 -56.67
N ALA A 39 -34.59 53.48 -56.00
CA ALA A 39 -34.41 53.63 -54.54
C ALA A 39 -35.27 52.64 -53.74
N ILE A 40 -36.51 52.40 -54.17
CA ILE A 40 -37.41 51.39 -53.56
C ILE A 40 -36.85 49.98 -53.78
N ALA A 41 -36.40 49.66 -55.00
CA ALA A 41 -35.77 48.38 -55.29
C ALA A 41 -34.50 48.19 -54.45
N ALA A 42 -33.62 49.20 -54.38
CA ALA A 42 -32.41 49.17 -53.57
C ALA A 42 -32.72 49.01 -52.07
N GLY A 43 -33.75 49.69 -51.54
CA GLY A 43 -34.21 49.54 -50.16
C GLY A 43 -34.76 48.14 -49.86
N LEU A 44 -35.50 47.54 -50.78
CA LEU A 44 -36.01 46.16 -50.66
C LEU A 44 -34.88 45.13 -50.72
N PHE A 45 -33.90 45.32 -51.60
CA PHE A 45 -32.72 44.45 -51.69
C PHE A 45 -31.81 44.61 -50.47
N ALA A 46 -31.60 45.83 -49.97
CA ALA A 46 -30.85 46.10 -48.74
C ALA A 46 -31.55 45.51 -47.50
N GLY A 47 -32.89 45.62 -47.42
CA GLY A 47 -33.68 44.99 -46.36
C GLY A 47 -33.59 43.46 -46.39
N LYS A 48 -33.68 42.84 -47.57
CA LYS A 48 -33.46 41.40 -47.72
C LYS A 48 -32.03 41.00 -47.38
N ALA A 49 -31.03 41.75 -47.83
CA ALA A 49 -29.62 41.49 -47.51
C ALA A 49 -29.34 41.60 -46.00
N ALA A 50 -29.93 42.58 -45.31
CA ALA A 50 -29.85 42.73 -43.85
C ALA A 50 -30.53 41.59 -43.09
N VAL A 51 -31.64 41.06 -43.61
CA VAL A 51 -32.31 39.87 -43.05
C VAL A 51 -31.45 38.62 -43.28
N TYR A 52 -30.85 38.46 -44.47
CA TYR A 52 -29.94 37.36 -44.75
C TYR A 52 -28.66 37.43 -43.91
N THR A 53 -28.04 38.60 -43.72
CA THR A 53 -26.86 38.75 -42.84
C THR A 53 -27.20 38.55 -41.37
N LYS A 54 -28.40 38.95 -40.91
CA LYS A 54 -28.89 38.64 -39.56
C LYS A 54 -29.08 37.12 -39.38
N HIS A 55 -29.65 36.43 -40.36
CA HIS A 55 -29.76 34.97 -40.34
C HIS A 55 -28.40 34.27 -40.43
N GLN A 56 -27.44 34.81 -41.19
CA GLN A 56 -26.09 34.28 -41.30
C GLN A 56 -25.30 34.48 -39.99
N ALA A 57 -25.45 35.63 -39.33
CA ALA A 57 -24.87 35.90 -38.01
C ALA A 57 -25.48 35.01 -36.93
N GLN A 58 -26.80 34.79 -36.96
CA GLN A 58 -27.47 33.85 -36.06
C GLN A 58 -27.05 32.39 -36.31
N ALA A 59 -26.87 31.99 -37.57
CA ALA A 59 -26.37 30.66 -37.92
C ALA A 59 -24.90 30.48 -37.49
N SER A 60 -24.05 31.50 -37.67
CA SER A 60 -22.66 31.50 -37.22
C SER A 60 -22.56 31.42 -35.70
N ASN A 61 -23.35 32.21 -34.96
CA ASN A 61 -23.39 32.14 -33.49
C ASN A 61 -23.83 30.76 -33.00
N ARG A 62 -24.85 30.15 -33.65
CA ARG A 62 -25.26 28.77 -33.34
C ARG A 62 -24.17 27.75 -33.66
N GLN A 63 -23.40 27.93 -34.73
CA GLN A 63 -22.28 27.03 -35.04
C GLN A 63 -21.15 27.14 -34.02
N VAL A 64 -20.85 28.35 -33.53
CA VAL A 64 -19.86 28.56 -32.46
C VAL A 64 -20.33 27.93 -31.15
N GLU A 65 -21.60 28.10 -30.80
CA GLU A 65 -22.20 27.49 -29.61
C GLU A 65 -22.12 25.95 -29.67
N ILE A 66 -22.51 25.35 -30.79
CA ILE A 66 -22.40 23.89 -31.02
C ILE A 66 -20.92 23.44 -30.98
N ALA A 67 -19.98 24.22 -31.52
CA ALA A 67 -18.57 23.88 -31.51
C ALA A 67 -17.98 23.93 -30.08
N LEU A 68 -18.42 24.88 -29.25
CA LEU A 68 -18.02 24.98 -27.84
C LEU A 68 -18.58 23.81 -27.03
N GLU A 69 -19.86 23.48 -27.20
CA GLU A 69 -20.47 22.30 -26.57
C GLU A 69 -19.76 21.01 -26.98
N ALA A 70 -19.46 20.84 -28.27
CA ALA A 70 -18.72 19.68 -28.77
C ALA A 70 -17.30 19.59 -28.17
N LEU A 71 -16.63 20.72 -27.99
CA LEU A 71 -15.29 20.78 -27.38
C LEU A 71 -15.34 20.44 -25.89
N GLU A 72 -16.36 20.87 -25.17
CA GLU A 72 -16.58 20.54 -23.76
C GLU A 72 -16.90 19.04 -23.57
N ILE A 73 -17.75 18.48 -24.43
CA ILE A 73 -18.02 17.03 -24.49
C ILE A 73 -16.73 16.26 -24.80
N THR A 74 -15.92 16.73 -25.75
CA THR A 74 -14.65 16.07 -26.10
C THR A 74 -13.65 16.12 -24.94
N ARG A 75 -13.57 17.23 -24.20
CA ARG A 75 -12.70 17.33 -23.01
C ARG A 75 -13.12 16.38 -21.89
N THR A 76 -14.41 16.29 -21.62
CA THR A 76 -14.95 15.36 -20.61
C THR A 76 -14.77 13.90 -21.04
N GLN A 77 -14.93 13.60 -22.32
CA GLN A 77 -14.62 12.28 -22.88
C GLN A 77 -13.11 11.94 -22.81
N ALA A 78 -12.23 12.90 -23.09
CA ALA A 78 -10.78 12.70 -22.98
C ALA A 78 -10.34 12.45 -21.53
N ALA A 79 -10.86 13.23 -20.57
CA ALA A 79 -10.56 13.06 -19.15
C ALA A 79 -11.05 11.71 -18.61
N SER A 80 -12.28 11.30 -18.97
CA SER A 80 -12.80 9.97 -18.59
C SER A 80 -12.03 8.83 -19.26
N ALA A 81 -11.62 8.98 -20.52
CA ALA A 81 -10.78 7.99 -21.19
C ALA A 81 -9.40 7.84 -20.53
N GLU A 82 -8.79 8.95 -20.10
CA GLU A 82 -7.53 8.94 -19.35
C GLU A 82 -7.69 8.25 -17.99
N GLU A 83 -8.77 8.54 -17.27
CA GLU A 83 -9.06 7.87 -15.99
C GLU A 83 -9.29 6.37 -16.16
N HIS A 84 -10.03 5.96 -17.21
CA HIS A 84 -10.22 4.55 -17.55
C HIS A 84 -8.91 3.87 -17.95
N ALA A 85 -8.05 4.54 -18.71
CA ALA A 85 -6.74 4.03 -19.06
C ALA A 85 -5.85 3.86 -17.82
N ASN A 86 -5.85 4.83 -16.90
CA ASN A 86 -5.11 4.75 -15.65
C ASN A 86 -5.60 3.59 -14.77
N ARG A 87 -6.92 3.41 -14.64
CA ARG A 87 -7.50 2.26 -13.94
C ARG A 87 -7.12 0.92 -14.58
N GLN A 88 -7.14 0.83 -15.90
CA GLN A 88 -6.70 -0.39 -16.60
C GLN A 88 -5.22 -0.69 -16.37
N VAL A 89 -4.37 0.35 -16.33
CA VAL A 89 -2.94 0.19 -16.02
C VAL A 89 -2.76 -0.29 -14.58
N GLU A 90 -3.48 0.29 -13.62
CA GLU A 90 -3.44 -0.11 -12.21
C GLU A 90 -3.94 -1.55 -12.02
N GLU A 91 -5.08 -1.91 -12.60
CA GLU A 91 -5.64 -3.27 -12.57
C GLU A 91 -4.68 -4.29 -13.22
N ALA A 92 -4.02 -3.92 -14.32
CA ALA A 92 -3.03 -4.77 -14.98
C ALA A 92 -1.78 -4.96 -14.11
N GLN A 93 -1.30 -3.91 -13.45
CA GLN A 93 -0.17 -3.98 -12.52
C GLN A 93 -0.49 -4.86 -11.31
N ASP A 94 -1.67 -4.69 -10.72
CA ASP A 94 -2.14 -5.52 -9.60
C ASP A 94 -2.28 -6.98 -10.00
N THR A 95 -2.83 -7.25 -11.18
CA THR A 95 -2.98 -8.62 -11.70
C THR A 95 -1.61 -9.25 -11.93
N TYR A 96 -0.68 -8.52 -12.53
CA TYR A 96 0.69 -8.99 -12.72
C TYR A 96 1.40 -9.27 -11.40
N ARG A 97 1.23 -8.38 -10.41
CA ARG A 97 1.80 -8.56 -9.07
C ARG A 97 1.27 -9.81 -8.39
N ARG A 98 -0.05 -10.01 -8.35
CA ARG A 98 -0.67 -11.21 -7.76
C ARG A 98 -0.21 -12.50 -8.43
N TYR A 99 -0.03 -12.47 -9.75
CA TYR A 99 0.48 -13.61 -10.50
C TYR A 99 1.93 -13.95 -10.11
N GLU A 100 2.80 -12.95 -9.97
CA GLU A 100 4.17 -13.17 -9.50
C GLU A 100 4.23 -13.61 -8.03
N GLU A 101 3.42 -13.03 -7.15
CA GLU A 101 3.29 -13.46 -5.75
C GLU A 101 2.86 -14.94 -5.67
N SER A 102 1.87 -15.35 -6.47
CA SER A 102 1.41 -16.75 -6.53
C SER A 102 2.50 -17.74 -6.99
N LYS A 103 3.37 -17.33 -7.94
CA LYS A 103 4.52 -18.17 -8.33
C LYS A 103 5.52 -18.33 -7.21
N LEU A 104 5.76 -17.26 -6.46
CA LEU A 104 6.70 -17.25 -5.35
C LEU A 104 6.16 -18.06 -4.16
N ASP A 105 4.85 -18.01 -3.91
CA ASP A 105 4.20 -18.84 -2.89
C ASP A 105 4.43 -20.34 -3.10
N ALA A 106 4.51 -20.80 -4.35
CA ALA A 106 4.82 -22.19 -4.67
C ALA A 106 6.23 -22.63 -4.25
N LEU A 107 7.13 -21.68 -3.93
CA LEU A 107 8.48 -21.93 -3.44
C LEU A 107 8.57 -21.87 -1.92
N MET A 108 7.53 -21.38 -1.24
CA MET A 108 7.58 -21.11 0.19
C MET A 108 7.65 -22.40 1.02
N PRO A 109 8.67 -22.57 1.88
CA PRO A 109 8.68 -23.64 2.85
C PRO A 109 7.65 -23.42 3.96
N VAL A 110 7.11 -24.52 4.49
CA VAL A 110 6.19 -24.49 5.63
C VAL A 110 6.86 -25.22 6.77
N VAL A 111 7.06 -24.51 7.88
CA VAL A 111 7.71 -25.04 9.08
C VAL A 111 6.74 -25.00 10.24
N LEU A 112 6.66 -26.10 10.97
CA LEU A 112 6.06 -26.16 12.29
C LEU A 112 7.17 -25.93 13.32
N ALA A 113 7.10 -24.82 14.05
CA ALA A 113 8.05 -24.49 15.08
C ALA A 113 7.40 -24.65 16.46
N THR A 114 7.96 -25.55 17.27
CA THR A 114 7.42 -25.95 18.58
C THR A 114 8.46 -25.70 19.67
N ALA A 115 8.04 -25.08 20.77
CA ALA A 115 8.84 -24.88 21.98
C ALA A 115 8.34 -25.79 23.09
N ARG A 116 9.26 -26.57 23.67
CA ARG A 116 8.99 -27.53 24.75
C ARG A 116 10.08 -27.49 25.80
N ARG A 117 9.79 -27.99 27.01
CA ARG A 117 10.84 -28.21 28.01
C ARG A 117 11.83 -29.29 27.53
N PRO A 118 13.15 -29.11 27.72
CA PRO A 118 14.17 -30.05 27.24
C PRO A 118 14.19 -31.38 28.01
N GLY A 119 13.51 -31.46 29.16
CA GLY A 119 13.42 -32.65 30.01
C GLY A 119 12.23 -32.58 30.96
N SER A 120 12.43 -33.03 32.21
CA SER A 120 11.35 -33.05 33.23
C SER A 120 11.21 -31.73 34.01
N TRP A 121 12.12 -30.78 33.84
CA TRP A 121 12.14 -29.49 34.56
C TRP A 121 12.35 -28.32 33.60
N PHE A 122 11.90 -27.14 34.00
CA PHE A 122 12.11 -25.87 33.28
C PHE A 122 13.30 -25.09 33.81
N ILE A 123 13.44 -25.08 35.13
CA ILE A 123 14.42 -24.30 35.87
C ILE A 123 15.44 -25.22 36.53
N GLU A 124 16.69 -24.79 36.45
CA GLU A 124 17.81 -25.39 37.12
C GLU A 124 18.47 -24.35 38.01
N THR A 125 19.15 -24.80 39.05
CA THR A 125 19.90 -23.95 39.97
C THR A 125 21.35 -24.38 40.05
N ASN A 126 22.21 -23.42 40.34
CA ASN A 126 23.61 -23.64 40.62
C ASN A 126 23.93 -22.84 41.89
N GLU A 127 24.25 -23.53 42.98
CA GLU A 127 24.45 -22.94 44.31
C GLU A 127 25.91 -23.11 44.77
N VAL A 128 26.51 -22.03 45.28
CA VAL A 128 27.86 -21.99 45.85
C VAL A 128 27.76 -22.12 47.37
N TRP A 129 28.27 -23.25 47.88
CA TRP A 129 28.19 -23.59 49.31
C TRP A 129 29.35 -22.99 50.13
N GLU A 130 30.54 -22.83 49.54
CA GLU A 130 31.73 -22.22 50.15
C GLU A 130 32.49 -21.33 49.14
N SER A 131 33.28 -20.36 49.62
CA SER A 131 33.78 -19.24 48.81
C SER A 131 34.72 -19.65 47.67
N GLY A 132 34.28 -19.48 46.43
CA GLY A 132 35.16 -19.10 45.33
C GLY A 132 34.71 -19.52 43.93
N GLU A 133 34.16 -20.73 43.78
CA GLU A 133 33.94 -21.33 42.46
C GLU A 133 32.52 -21.87 42.29
N TRP A 134 31.94 -21.62 41.12
CA TRP A 134 30.65 -22.18 40.74
C TRP A 134 30.80 -23.65 40.39
N PRO A 135 29.97 -24.55 40.96
CA PRO A 135 29.90 -25.94 40.51
C PRO A 135 29.77 -26.04 38.98
N PRO A 136 30.41 -27.03 38.33
CA PRO A 136 30.35 -27.20 36.89
C PRO A 136 29.01 -27.78 36.40
N PHE A 137 28.14 -28.21 37.32
CA PHE A 137 26.86 -28.82 37.01
C PHE A 137 25.69 -27.95 37.51
N TRP A 138 24.54 -28.15 36.88
CA TRP A 138 23.28 -27.52 37.23
C TRP A 138 22.36 -28.57 37.83
N GLU A 139 21.66 -28.23 38.90
CA GLU A 139 20.71 -29.12 39.57
C GLU A 139 19.27 -28.75 39.22
N PRO A 140 18.38 -29.73 38.99
CA PRO A 140 16.97 -29.44 38.76
C PRO A 140 16.33 -28.72 39.96
N PHE A 141 15.65 -27.60 39.71
CA PHE A 141 14.92 -26.89 40.75
C PHE A 141 13.49 -27.44 40.84
N THR A 142 13.22 -28.24 41.87
CA THR A 142 12.02 -29.11 41.93
C THR A 142 10.98 -28.69 42.96
N ARG A 143 11.28 -27.72 43.82
CA ARG A 143 10.41 -27.29 44.93
C ARG A 143 10.44 -25.78 45.07
N ILE A 144 9.36 -25.20 45.56
CA ILE A 144 9.32 -23.78 45.90
C ILE A 144 10.36 -23.51 47.00
N LYS A 145 11.19 -22.49 46.80
CA LYS A 145 12.21 -22.06 47.75
C LYS A 145 12.27 -20.55 47.78
N ASP A 146 12.49 -20.01 48.98
CA ASP A 146 12.68 -18.60 49.23
C ASP A 146 14.17 -18.33 49.42
N PHE A 147 14.65 -17.26 48.81
CA PHE A 147 16.04 -16.81 48.93
C PHE A 147 16.07 -15.42 49.57
N ASP A 148 16.90 -15.29 50.60
CA ASP A 148 17.16 -14.01 51.24
C ASP A 148 18.27 -13.22 50.50
N GLU A 149 18.44 -11.95 50.87
CA GLU A 149 19.45 -11.07 50.25
C GLU A 149 20.89 -11.56 50.46
N SER A 150 21.16 -12.33 51.52
CA SER A 150 22.50 -12.87 51.79
C SER A 150 22.91 -13.94 50.77
N GLN A 151 21.93 -14.55 50.10
CA GLN A 151 22.11 -15.58 49.09
C GLN A 151 22.24 -15.02 47.66
N ASN A 152 22.09 -13.70 47.47
CA ASN A 152 22.06 -13.07 46.14
C ASN A 152 23.27 -13.39 45.25
N TYR A 153 24.44 -13.61 45.86
CA TYR A 153 25.69 -13.90 45.15
C TYR A 153 26.05 -15.39 45.13
N ARG A 154 25.24 -16.24 45.78
CA ARG A 154 25.51 -17.68 45.95
C ARG A 154 24.66 -18.57 45.08
N VAL A 155 23.63 -18.02 44.42
CA VAL A 155 22.69 -18.80 43.63
C VAL A 155 22.58 -18.21 42.22
N ARG A 156 22.48 -19.10 41.24
CA ARG A 156 22.08 -18.78 39.87
C ARG A 156 20.94 -19.68 39.45
N PHE A 157 20.13 -19.19 38.53
CA PHE A 157 19.06 -19.96 37.91
C PHE A 157 19.27 -20.02 36.41
N ARG A 158 18.90 -21.13 35.80
CA ARG A 158 18.92 -21.31 34.36
C ARG A 158 17.58 -21.86 33.91
N ILE A 159 16.99 -21.19 32.93
CA ILE A 159 15.81 -21.67 32.22
C ILE A 159 16.28 -22.16 30.86
N SER A 160 15.84 -23.35 30.46
CA SER A 160 16.13 -23.90 29.13
C SER A 160 14.85 -24.35 28.44
N ILE A 161 14.73 -24.01 27.15
CA ILE A 161 13.63 -24.39 26.27
C ILE A 161 14.21 -25.03 25.03
N LYS A 162 13.72 -26.21 24.67
CA LYS A 162 14.03 -26.86 23.41
C LYS A 162 13.06 -26.38 22.34
N VAL A 163 13.58 -25.78 21.28
CA VAL A 163 12.81 -25.37 20.11
C VAL A 163 13.05 -26.38 19.00
N GLU A 164 11.98 -26.95 18.48
CA GLU A 164 11.99 -27.89 17.36
C GLU A 164 11.40 -27.24 16.12
N LEU A 165 12.04 -27.48 15.00
CA LEU A 165 11.73 -26.92 13.69
C LEU A 165 11.50 -28.11 12.77
N GLU A 166 10.23 -28.44 12.54
CA GLU A 166 9.82 -29.48 11.61
C GLU A 166 9.45 -28.84 10.27
N ASN A 167 10.10 -29.28 9.21
CA ASN A 167 9.73 -28.86 7.86
C ASN A 167 8.66 -29.80 7.30
N VAL A 168 7.42 -29.32 7.28
CA VAL A 168 6.25 -30.07 6.81
C VAL A 168 6.00 -29.88 5.31
N SER A 169 6.83 -29.12 4.60
CA SER A 169 6.73 -28.93 3.15
C SER A 169 7.74 -29.79 2.37
N ASN A 170 7.60 -29.76 1.05
CA ASN A 170 8.53 -30.40 0.11
C ASN A 170 9.69 -29.49 -0.33
N LYS A 171 9.87 -28.32 0.31
CA LYS A 171 10.92 -27.33 -0.01
C LYS A 171 11.93 -27.28 1.11
N ILE A 172 13.19 -26.98 0.83
CA ILE A 172 14.19 -26.76 1.89
C ILE A 172 13.88 -25.44 2.59
N ALA A 173 13.80 -25.48 3.92
CA ALA A 173 13.62 -24.29 4.74
C ALA A 173 14.97 -23.77 5.23
N ARG A 174 15.20 -22.47 5.05
CA ARG A 174 16.25 -21.71 5.72
C ARG A 174 15.62 -20.93 6.84
N ILE A 175 16.12 -21.10 8.06
CA ILE A 175 15.56 -20.46 9.25
C ILE A 175 16.64 -19.62 9.91
N ASP A 176 16.36 -18.34 10.10
CA ASP A 176 17.27 -17.40 10.75
C ASP A 176 16.63 -16.91 12.06
N ILE A 177 17.40 -16.92 13.15
CA ILE A 177 16.98 -16.38 14.45
C ILE A 177 17.28 -14.89 14.45
N VAL A 178 16.24 -14.06 14.49
CA VAL A 178 16.36 -12.60 14.33
C VAL A 178 16.36 -11.89 15.68
N ASP A 179 15.61 -12.43 16.63
CA ASP A 179 15.52 -11.92 17.99
C ASP A 179 15.38 -13.11 18.93
N ASN A 180 16.34 -13.27 19.83
CA ASN A 180 16.39 -14.30 20.88
C ASN A 180 16.00 -13.76 22.27
N SER A 181 15.55 -12.50 22.34
CA SER A 181 15.04 -11.81 23.53
C SER A 181 15.89 -12.06 24.78
N SER A 182 17.19 -11.74 24.72
CA SER A 182 18.13 -11.87 25.83
C SER A 182 18.41 -13.30 26.31
N GLY A 183 17.97 -14.32 25.59
CA GLY A 183 18.44 -15.69 25.80
C GLY A 183 19.57 -16.05 24.85
N GLU A 184 20.38 -17.01 25.24
CA GLU A 184 21.42 -17.62 24.43
C GLU A 184 20.83 -18.80 23.65
N VAL A 185 21.29 -19.03 22.44
CA VAL A 185 20.91 -20.19 21.62
C VAL A 185 22.15 -21.03 21.36
N ASP A 186 22.03 -22.35 21.39
CA ASP A 186 23.12 -23.29 21.10
C ASP A 186 23.44 -23.44 19.60
N VAL A 187 23.03 -22.47 18.79
CA VAL A 187 23.34 -22.34 17.37
C VAL A 187 24.46 -21.31 17.22
N ARG A 188 25.43 -21.57 16.34
CA ARG A 188 26.50 -20.61 16.06
C ARG A 188 25.88 -19.30 15.57
N GLY A 189 26.22 -18.19 16.24
CA GLY A 189 25.69 -16.87 15.90
C GLY A 189 25.92 -16.52 14.43
N GLY A 190 24.84 -16.10 13.75
CA GLY A 190 24.86 -15.75 12.33
C GLY A 190 24.74 -16.93 11.36
N GLU A 191 24.72 -18.17 11.84
CA GLU A 191 24.50 -19.36 11.01
C GLU A 191 22.99 -19.63 10.86
N ALA A 192 22.53 -19.78 9.62
CA ALA A 192 21.15 -20.14 9.34
C ALA A 192 20.94 -21.64 9.59
N ILE A 193 19.81 -21.99 10.20
CA ILE A 193 19.39 -23.38 10.39
C ILE A 193 18.75 -23.85 9.10
N ILE A 194 19.36 -24.85 8.46
CA ILE A 194 18.81 -25.48 7.26
C ILE A 194 18.02 -26.73 7.65
N VAL A 195 16.73 -26.75 7.32
CA VAL A 195 15.82 -27.86 7.60
C VAL A 195 15.34 -28.45 6.27
N PRO A 196 15.88 -29.61 5.84
CA PRO A 196 15.41 -30.29 4.63
C PRO A 196 13.94 -30.75 4.73
N PRO A 197 13.28 -31.04 3.59
CA PRO A 197 11.91 -31.54 3.56
C PRO A 197 11.70 -32.75 4.48
N GLY A 198 10.64 -32.71 5.29
CA GLY A 198 10.26 -33.81 6.19
C GLY A 198 11.25 -34.06 7.34
N GLN A 199 12.23 -33.18 7.56
CA GLN A 199 13.18 -33.31 8.65
C GLN A 199 12.85 -32.38 9.82
N VAL A 200 13.34 -32.78 10.99
CA VAL A 200 13.27 -31.99 12.23
C VAL A 200 14.68 -31.57 12.63
N ARG A 201 14.85 -30.28 12.94
CA ARG A 201 16.02 -29.75 13.63
C ARG A 201 15.60 -29.19 14.97
N ALA A 202 16.52 -29.15 15.92
CA ALA A 202 16.23 -28.56 17.22
C ALA A 202 17.44 -27.76 17.70
N PHE A 203 17.16 -26.76 18.53
CA PHE A 203 18.13 -25.99 19.27
C PHE A 203 17.59 -25.69 20.66
N THR A 204 18.49 -25.33 21.56
CA THR A 204 18.18 -24.96 22.94
C THR A 204 18.30 -23.46 23.09
N TRP A 205 17.23 -22.84 23.56
CA TRP A 205 17.24 -21.48 24.05
C TRP A 205 17.42 -21.51 25.57
N THR A 206 18.36 -20.73 26.08
CA THR A 206 18.73 -20.72 27.50
C THR A 206 18.83 -19.30 28.01
N ARG A 207 18.30 -19.05 29.22
CA ARG A 207 18.49 -17.77 29.91
C ARG A 207 18.96 -18.02 31.33
N THR A 208 20.00 -17.29 31.74
CA THR A 208 20.58 -17.38 33.08
C THR A 208 20.20 -16.14 33.89
N PHE A 209 19.81 -16.35 35.13
CA PHE A 209 19.41 -15.31 36.06
C PHE A 209 20.28 -15.37 37.32
N THR A 210 20.51 -14.20 37.89
CA THR A 210 21.01 -14.04 39.25
C THR A 210 19.92 -13.36 40.08
N PRO A 211 19.84 -13.63 41.39
CA PRO A 211 18.91 -12.93 42.27
C PRO A 211 19.03 -11.40 42.20
N VAL A 212 20.21 -10.87 41.87
CA VAL A 212 20.48 -9.43 41.69
C VAL A 212 19.73 -8.85 40.49
N ILE A 213 19.55 -9.60 39.40
CA ILE A 213 18.77 -9.15 38.22
C ILE A 213 17.27 -9.08 38.53
N LEU A 214 16.85 -9.75 39.61
CA LEU A 214 15.46 -9.90 40.04
C LEU A 214 15.24 -9.19 41.38
N ALA A 215 16.07 -8.20 41.73
CA ALA A 215 16.14 -7.56 43.04
C ALA A 215 14.81 -6.93 43.46
N THR A 216 14.07 -6.38 42.50
CA THR A 216 12.78 -5.71 42.74
C THR A 216 11.62 -6.41 42.03
N GLN A 217 10.38 -6.14 42.45
CA GLN A 217 9.20 -6.64 41.77
C GLN A 217 9.08 -6.06 40.35
N ASP A 218 9.43 -4.78 40.15
CA ASP A 218 9.42 -4.15 38.82
C ASP A 218 10.40 -4.83 37.84
N GLU A 219 11.57 -5.27 38.32
CA GLU A 219 12.50 -6.07 37.53
C GLU A 219 11.93 -7.44 37.19
N ILE A 220 11.25 -8.10 38.15
CA ILE A 220 10.57 -9.38 37.88
C ILE A 220 9.46 -9.21 36.85
N ASP A 221 8.74 -8.08 36.87
CA ASP A 221 7.62 -7.80 35.98
C ASP A 221 8.06 -7.25 34.61
N ASP A 222 9.35 -6.93 34.42
CA ASP A 222 9.92 -6.58 33.12
C ASP A 222 9.82 -7.77 32.15
N PRO A 223 9.14 -7.62 30.98
CA PRO A 223 9.00 -8.69 29.99
C PRO A 223 10.31 -9.38 29.61
N LYS A 224 11.46 -8.69 29.64
CA LYS A 224 12.75 -9.32 29.32
C LYS A 224 13.12 -10.46 30.28
N ASN A 225 12.54 -10.50 31.47
CA ASN A 225 12.88 -11.46 32.52
C ASN A 225 11.92 -12.65 32.56
N TRP A 226 10.65 -12.46 32.22
CA TRP A 226 9.65 -13.53 32.27
C TRP A 226 9.08 -13.93 30.91
N LEU A 227 9.30 -13.17 29.84
CA LEU A 227 8.79 -13.52 28.52
C LEU A 227 9.80 -14.40 27.77
N PHE A 228 9.35 -15.56 27.33
CA PHE A 228 9.97 -16.28 26.22
C PHE A 228 9.42 -15.69 24.92
N SER A 229 10.26 -14.89 24.26
CA SER A 229 9.99 -14.33 22.95
C SER A 229 11.12 -14.73 22.02
N LEU A 230 10.75 -15.24 20.84
CA LEU A 230 11.71 -15.69 19.84
C LEU A 230 11.11 -15.42 18.47
N THR A 231 11.84 -14.67 17.63
CA THR A 231 11.42 -14.37 16.27
C THR A 231 12.31 -15.12 15.28
N LEU A 232 11.67 -15.91 14.42
CA LEU A 232 12.31 -16.67 13.37
C LEU A 232 11.87 -16.14 12.01
N TRP A 233 12.81 -16.00 11.09
CA TRP A 233 12.51 -15.84 9.67
C TRP A 233 12.63 -17.19 8.99
N VAL A 234 11.56 -17.61 8.30
CA VAL A 234 11.53 -18.85 7.51
C VAL A 234 11.50 -18.47 6.05
N ARG A 235 12.49 -18.94 5.29
CA ARG A 235 12.74 -18.55 3.90
C ARG A 235 13.04 -19.74 3.01
N ASP A 236 12.81 -19.59 1.72
CA ASP A 236 13.38 -20.49 0.73
C ASP A 236 14.89 -20.24 0.58
N LEU A 237 15.63 -21.21 0.01
CA LEU A 237 17.08 -21.07 -0.19
C LEU A 237 17.45 -19.90 -1.12
N GLY A 238 16.58 -19.54 -2.05
CA GLY A 238 16.79 -18.39 -2.94
C GLY A 238 16.48 -17.04 -2.30
N MET A 239 15.98 -17.02 -1.05
CA MET A 239 15.58 -15.82 -0.32
C MET A 239 14.55 -14.96 -1.10
N ASN A 240 13.64 -15.62 -1.82
CA ASN A 240 12.60 -14.96 -2.59
C ASN A 240 11.39 -14.60 -1.72
N VAL A 241 11.06 -15.48 -0.76
CA VAL A 241 9.90 -15.36 0.11
C VAL A 241 10.31 -15.56 1.57
N ARG A 242 9.66 -14.81 2.45
CA ARG A 242 9.89 -14.88 3.90
C ARG A 242 8.57 -14.82 4.67
N ASP A 243 8.39 -15.79 5.56
CA ASP A 243 7.41 -15.71 6.65
C ASP A 243 8.12 -15.45 7.98
N VAL A 244 7.42 -14.78 8.89
CA VAL A 244 7.92 -14.49 10.24
C VAL A 244 7.14 -15.33 11.23
N TYR A 245 7.85 -16.12 12.02
CA TYR A 245 7.29 -16.94 13.08
C TYR A 245 7.68 -16.35 14.42
N LYS A 246 6.70 -16.23 15.33
CA LYS A 246 6.95 -15.71 16.68
C LYS A 246 6.48 -16.67 17.74
N PHE A 247 7.37 -16.95 18.69
CA PHE A 247 6.99 -17.48 19.99
C PHE A 247 6.72 -16.34 20.94
N ASN A 248 5.70 -16.51 21.76
CA ASN A 248 5.38 -15.60 22.85
C ASN A 248 4.76 -16.42 23.99
N SER A 249 5.50 -16.58 25.09
CA SER A 249 5.05 -17.36 26.25
C SER A 249 5.52 -16.81 27.57
N ASP A 250 4.67 -16.95 28.57
CA ASP A 250 4.90 -16.51 29.94
C ASP A 250 5.67 -17.56 30.75
N LEU A 251 6.91 -17.24 31.12
CA LEU A 251 7.84 -17.99 31.98
C LEU A 251 7.96 -17.35 33.38
N ARG A 252 6.86 -16.90 34.01
CA ARG A 252 6.93 -16.38 35.39
C ARG A 252 7.20 -17.47 36.42
N PHE A 253 8.48 -17.67 36.74
CA PHE A 253 8.97 -18.52 37.85
C PHE A 253 9.25 -17.75 39.14
N PHE A 254 9.46 -16.44 39.03
CA PHE A 254 9.95 -15.58 40.10
C PHE A 254 8.86 -14.66 40.63
N SER A 255 8.87 -14.39 41.93
CA SER A 255 8.04 -13.36 42.57
C SER A 255 8.71 -12.84 43.84
N ARG A 256 8.29 -11.68 44.36
CA ARG A 256 8.75 -11.17 45.66
C ARG A 256 7.73 -11.40 46.78
N ASP A 257 8.25 -11.77 47.94
CA ASP A 257 7.55 -11.70 49.23
C ASP A 257 8.38 -10.82 50.19
N GLY A 258 8.04 -9.52 50.21
CA GLY A 258 8.89 -8.51 50.85
C GLY A 258 10.27 -8.45 50.20
N SER A 259 11.33 -8.67 51.00
CA SER A 259 12.72 -8.72 50.51
C SER A 259 13.14 -10.09 49.97
N ARG A 260 12.32 -11.13 50.12
CA ARG A 260 12.66 -12.50 49.71
C ARG A 260 12.31 -12.75 48.25
N LEU A 261 13.19 -13.43 47.54
CA LEU A 261 12.91 -13.94 46.21
C LEU A 261 12.26 -15.32 46.34
N VAL A 262 11.02 -15.44 45.89
CA VAL A 262 10.29 -16.71 45.83
C VAL A 262 10.46 -17.29 44.43
N VAL A 263 10.98 -18.52 44.34
CA VAL A 263 11.20 -19.22 43.07
C VAL A 263 10.32 -20.47 43.02
N ARG A 264 9.56 -20.62 41.92
CA ARG A 264 8.71 -21.78 41.67
C ARG A 264 9.37 -22.72 40.65
N PRO A 265 9.15 -24.05 40.74
CA PRO A 265 9.71 -25.02 39.80
C PRO A 265 8.98 -25.08 38.45
N GLU A 266 7.73 -24.60 38.41
CA GLU A 266 6.89 -24.57 37.22
C GLU A 266 6.35 -23.14 37.02
N PRO A 267 6.10 -22.74 35.76
CA PRO A 267 5.48 -21.45 35.48
C PRO A 267 4.03 -21.43 35.99
N ALA A 268 3.50 -20.24 36.25
CA ALA A 268 2.14 -20.09 36.80
C ALA A 268 1.03 -20.64 35.89
N PHE A 269 1.29 -20.75 34.58
CA PHE A 269 0.36 -21.32 33.60
C PHE A 269 0.83 -22.72 33.19
N SER A 270 -0.11 -23.62 32.89
CA SER A 270 0.17 -25.00 32.48
C SER A 270 0.88 -25.05 31.13
N TRP A 271 2.20 -24.93 31.17
CA TRP A 271 3.05 -25.00 29.99
C TRP A 271 3.36 -26.46 29.65
N THR A 272 2.74 -26.95 28.59
CA THR A 272 3.06 -28.27 28.00
C THR A 272 3.85 -28.11 26.71
N GLU A 273 3.33 -27.31 25.78
CA GLU A 273 3.90 -27.04 24.47
C GLU A 273 3.45 -25.65 24.00
N ASN A 274 4.34 -24.90 23.33
CA ASN A 274 3.94 -23.69 22.61
C ASN A 274 4.33 -23.81 21.14
N VAL A 275 3.45 -23.38 20.24
CA VAL A 275 3.68 -23.40 18.78
C VAL A 275 3.83 -21.96 18.30
N ALA A 276 4.84 -21.69 17.49
CA ALA A 276 5.03 -20.37 16.91
C ALA A 276 3.88 -20.02 15.96
N GLN A 277 3.38 -18.80 16.07
CA GLN A 277 2.36 -18.31 15.15
C GLN A 277 3.04 -17.65 13.94
N PRO A 278 2.69 -18.04 12.70
CA PRO A 278 3.10 -17.29 11.53
C PRO A 278 2.38 -15.92 11.54
N LEU A 279 3.14 -14.84 11.36
CA LEU A 279 2.55 -13.52 11.16
C LEU A 279 1.88 -13.45 9.79
N GLN A 280 0.73 -12.77 9.72
CA GLN A 280 -0.13 -12.77 8.54
C GLN A 280 0.48 -12.10 7.29
N GLN A 281 1.62 -11.42 7.42
CA GLN A 281 2.26 -10.69 6.31
C GLN A 281 3.51 -11.43 5.84
N ARG A 282 3.36 -12.14 4.72
CA ARG A 282 4.46 -12.69 3.92
C ARG A 282 5.19 -11.57 3.19
N ALA A 283 6.52 -11.61 3.20
CA ALA A 283 7.35 -10.68 2.45
C ALA A 283 7.86 -11.33 1.15
N TYR A 284 7.80 -10.58 0.05
CA TYR A 284 8.26 -11.00 -1.27
C TYR A 284 9.51 -10.21 -1.64
N GLU A 285 10.64 -10.59 -1.04
CA GLU A 285 11.92 -9.88 -1.06
C GLU A 285 12.35 -9.47 -2.48
N ARG A 286 12.18 -10.37 -3.46
CA ARG A 286 12.56 -10.11 -4.85
C ARG A 286 11.65 -9.10 -5.54
N LEU A 287 10.35 -9.12 -5.26
CA LEU A 287 9.40 -8.16 -5.83
C LEU A 287 9.61 -6.76 -5.25
N GLU A 288 9.88 -6.69 -3.95
CA GLU A 288 10.17 -5.44 -3.24
C GLU A 288 11.47 -4.79 -3.74
N ALA A 289 12.54 -5.58 -3.92
CA ALA A 289 13.81 -5.09 -4.47
C ALA A 289 13.67 -4.55 -5.91
N ASN A 290 12.88 -5.23 -6.75
CA ASN A 290 12.63 -4.79 -8.13
C ASN A 290 11.79 -3.51 -8.19
N ALA A 291 10.80 -3.35 -7.30
CA ALA A 291 10.00 -2.13 -7.20
C ALA A 291 10.87 -0.92 -6.80
N ALA A 292 11.76 -1.10 -5.81
CA ALA A 292 12.70 -0.06 -5.39
C ALA A 292 13.66 0.36 -6.52
N THR A 293 14.16 -0.62 -7.28
CA THR A 293 15.07 -0.36 -8.41
C THR A 293 14.37 0.40 -9.55
N THR A 294 13.10 0.08 -9.82
CA THR A 294 12.31 0.74 -10.88
C THR A 294 12.01 2.20 -10.54
N LEU A 295 11.72 2.51 -9.27
CA LEU A 295 11.51 3.88 -8.78
C LEU A 295 12.75 4.78 -8.92
N HIS A 296 13.95 4.21 -8.73
CA HIS A 296 15.20 4.95 -8.91
C HIS A 296 15.53 5.26 -10.38
N LEU A 297 15.08 4.42 -11.32
CA LEU A 297 15.30 4.63 -12.75
C LEU A 297 14.28 5.59 -13.37
N SER A 298 13.02 5.63 -12.88
CA SER A 298 12.03 6.60 -13.33
C SER A 298 12.29 8.03 -12.86
N GLY A 299 13.10 8.23 -11.80
CA GLY A 299 13.48 9.54 -11.28
C GLY A 299 14.66 10.24 -12.01
N SER A 300 15.35 9.55 -12.93
CA SER A 300 16.57 10.06 -13.60
C SER A 300 16.29 10.69 -14.98
N GLY A 301 15.04 10.74 -15.44
CA GLY A 301 14.66 11.22 -16.77
C GLY A 301 14.40 12.73 -16.88
N GLY A 302 15.12 13.57 -16.14
CA GLY A 302 15.01 15.02 -16.24
C GLY A 302 15.77 15.54 -17.46
N VAL A 303 15.11 15.61 -18.62
CA VAL A 303 15.64 16.26 -19.83
C VAL A 303 15.77 17.76 -19.57
N THR A 304 16.98 18.24 -19.29
CA THR A 304 17.33 19.66 -19.32
C THR A 304 17.30 20.12 -20.78
N ARG A 305 16.17 20.71 -21.18
CA ARG A 305 16.02 21.40 -22.46
C ARG A 305 16.60 22.80 -22.31
N THR A 306 17.89 22.97 -22.59
CA THR A 306 18.49 24.30 -22.78
C THR A 306 18.09 24.80 -24.16
N GLY A 307 17.19 25.79 -24.19
CA GLY A 307 16.86 26.55 -25.39
C GLY A 307 17.88 27.65 -25.63
N GLU A 308 18.32 27.74 -26.87
CA GLU A 308 18.90 28.93 -27.50
C GLU A 308 17.85 30.05 -27.65
#